data_AF-A0A9N9X6M3-F1
#
_entry.id   AF-A0A9N9X6M3-F1
#
_cell.length_a   1.000
_cell.length_b   1.000
_cell.length_c   1.000
_cell.angle_alpha   90.00
_cell.angle_beta   90.00
_cell.angle_gamma   90.00
#
_symmetry.space_group_name_H-M   'P 1'
#
loop_
_entity.id
_entity.type
_entity.pdbx_description
1 polymer ?
#
loop_
_entity_poly.entity_id
_entity_poly.type
_entity_poly.pdbx_seq_one_letter_code
_entity_poly.pdbx_strand_id
1 'polypeptide(L)'
;MKSSVEYAKKLNMRTCILTFDQPLYMKARDIASAVHLSDEVLVVVRLGSFHTVISYMGSIGYIMAESGIEEALSTIYAENTIDHIAPGHAYARAVRAHTLLQLITINF
;
A
#
# COMPACT_ATOMS: atom_id res chain seq x y z
N MET A 1 -6.09 14.70 20.35
CA MET A 1 -5.57 13.38 19.95
C MET A 1 -4.49 12.99 20.96
N LYS A 2 -4.55 11.79 21.56
CA LYS A 2 -3.51 11.33 22.48
C LYS A 2 -2.20 11.12 21.72
N SER A 3 -1.07 11.44 22.35
CA SER A 3 0.23 11.34 21.68
C SER A 3 0.64 9.88 21.49
N SER A 4 1.46 9.60 20.48
CA SER A 4 2.02 8.25 20.28
C SER A 4 2.81 7.76 21.49
N VAL A 5 3.42 8.70 22.23
CA VAL A 5 4.19 8.42 23.45
C VAL A 5 3.28 7.94 24.59
N GLU A 6 2.11 8.55 24.77
CA GLU A 6 1.13 8.12 25.79
C GLU A 6 0.66 6.69 25.54
N TYR A 7 0.41 6.35 24.27
CA TYR A 7 0.00 4.99 23.91
C TYR A 7 1.11 3.96 24.06
N ALA A 8 2.33 4.30 23.64
CA ALA A 8 3.47 3.42 23.80
C ALA A 8 3.69 3.06 25.28
N LYS A 9 3.58 4.05 26.19
CA LYS A 9 3.63 3.81 27.64
C LYS A 9 2.48 2.94 28.12
N LYS A 10 1.24 3.23 27.69
CA LYS A 10 0.04 2.46 28.10
C LYS A 10 0.12 0.99 27.69
N LEU A 11 0.66 0.70 26.52
CA LEU A 11 0.79 -0.66 25.97
C LEU A 11 2.14 -1.32 26.30
N ASN A 12 2.96 -0.72 27.18
CA ASN A 12 4.30 -1.19 27.52
C ASN A 12 5.18 -1.50 26.29
N MET A 13 5.08 -0.65 25.26
CA MET A 13 5.83 -0.80 24.02
C MET A 13 7.26 -0.30 24.21
N ARG A 14 8.24 -1.15 23.89
CA ARG A 14 9.67 -0.79 23.90
C ARG A 14 10.00 0.34 22.92
N THR A 15 9.31 0.40 21.78
CA THR A 15 9.53 1.38 20.72
C THR A 15 8.26 2.15 20.46
N CYS A 16 8.31 3.47 20.52
CA CYS A 16 7.21 4.34 20.11
C CYS A 16 7.20 4.47 18.58
N ILE A 17 6.10 4.07 17.94
CA ILE A 17 5.93 4.23 16.49
C ILE A 17 5.15 5.51 16.22
N LEU A 18 5.75 6.39 15.41
CA LEU A 18 5.09 7.56 14.85
C LEU A 18 4.49 7.17 13.50
N THR A 19 3.20 7.42 13.31
CA THR A 19 2.51 7.16 12.04
C THR A 19 1.40 8.18 11.86
N PHE A 20 1.11 8.52 10.59
CA PHE A 20 0.05 9.46 10.23
C PHE A 20 -1.34 8.95 10.60
N ASP A 21 -1.52 7.63 10.66
CA ASP A 21 -2.79 7.00 11.07
C ASP A 21 -2.64 6.30 12.43
N GLN A 22 -2.52 7.12 13.48
CA GLN A 22 -2.42 6.66 14.86
C GLN A 22 -3.63 5.79 15.27
N PRO A 23 -4.90 6.17 15.00
CA PRO A 23 -6.05 5.33 15.37
C PRO A 23 -6.00 3.92 14.77
N LEU A 24 -5.67 3.79 13.49
CA LEU A 24 -5.55 2.49 12.83
C LEU A 24 -4.41 1.64 13.42
N TYR A 25 -3.28 2.28 13.74
CA TYR A 25 -2.15 1.59 14.38
C TYR A 25 -2.52 1.01 15.72
N MET A 26 -3.22 1.79 16.55
CA MET A 26 -3.68 1.33 17.85
C MET A 26 -4.62 0.13 17.70
N LYS A 27 -5.56 0.18 16.76
CA LYS A 27 -6.48 -0.93 16.51
C LYS A 27 -5.74 -2.21 16.08
N ALA A 28 -4.75 -2.08 15.21
CA ALA A 28 -3.92 -3.21 14.78
C ALA A 28 -3.09 -3.79 15.94
N ARG A 29 -2.57 -2.94 16.85
CA ARG A 29 -1.88 -3.37 18.06
C ARG A 29 -2.81 -4.10 19.03
N ASP A 30 -4.02 -3.61 19.23
CA ASP A 30 -5.02 -4.28 20.06
C ASP A 30 -5.32 -5.69 19.53
N ILE A 31 -5.53 -5.83 18.21
CA ILE A 31 -5.73 -7.14 17.56
C ILE A 31 -4.50 -8.03 17.79
N ALA A 32 -3.30 -7.52 17.53
CA ALA A 32 -2.06 -8.27 17.74
C ALA A 32 -1.89 -8.76 19.19
N SER A 33 -2.32 -7.96 20.18
CA SER A 33 -2.27 -8.33 21.59
C SER A 33 -3.35 -9.33 22.01
N ALA A 34 -4.47 -9.40 21.28
CA ALA A 34 -5.55 -10.35 21.56
C ALA A 34 -5.22 -11.77 21.06
N VAL A 35 -4.33 -11.90 20.07
CA VAL A 35 -3.86 -13.21 19.61
C VAL A 35 -2.86 -13.76 20.62
N HIS A 36 -3.16 -14.92 21.21
CA HIS A 36 -2.22 -15.66 22.03
C HIS A 36 -1.17 -16.32 21.13
N LEU A 37 -0.25 -15.51 20.65
CA LEU A 37 0.92 -15.99 19.94
C LEU A 37 1.96 -16.44 20.97
N SER A 38 2.71 -17.50 20.67
CA SER A 38 3.85 -17.88 21.51
C SER A 38 4.85 -16.71 21.58
N ASP A 39 5.63 -16.65 22.65
CA ASP A 39 6.67 -15.63 22.83
C ASP A 39 7.74 -15.64 21.72
N GLU A 40 7.76 -16.69 20.89
CA GLU A 40 8.64 -16.86 19.73
C GLU A 40 8.16 -16.11 18.48
N VAL A 41 6.89 -15.67 18.43
CA VAL A 41 6.31 -15.01 17.25
C VAL A 41 6.35 -13.50 17.39
N LEU A 42 7.26 -12.87 16.65
CA LEU A 42 7.34 -11.41 16.55
C LEU A 42 6.26 -10.87 15.59
N VAL A 43 5.29 -10.13 16.13
CA VAL A 43 4.30 -9.41 15.30
C VAL A 43 4.75 -7.97 15.02
N VAL A 44 4.98 -7.68 13.74
CA VAL A 44 5.25 -6.32 13.25
C VAL A 44 4.01 -5.77 12.53
N VAL A 45 3.40 -4.74 13.10
CA VAL A 45 2.29 -4.02 12.45
C VAL A 45 2.85 -3.10 11.37
N ARG A 46 2.59 -3.43 10.10
CA ARG A 46 2.94 -2.58 8.95
C ARG A 46 1.68 -1.87 8.47
N LEU A 47 1.68 -0.55 8.59
CA LEU A 47 0.63 0.31 8.04
C LEU A 47 1.14 1.10 6.84
N GLY A 48 0.20 1.57 6.01
CA GLY A 48 0.50 2.55 4.96
C GLY A 48 1.15 1.98 3.70
N SER A 49 1.56 0.71 3.68
CA SER A 49 2.13 0.07 2.48
C SER A 49 1.16 0.08 1.30
N PHE A 50 -0.15 0.00 1.56
CA PHE A 50 -1.17 0.14 0.53
C PHE A 50 -1.08 1.50 -0.19
N HIS A 51 -1.03 2.58 0.58
CA HIS A 51 -0.87 3.93 0.02
C HIS A 51 0.48 4.11 -0.67
N THR A 52 1.57 3.57 -0.11
CA THR A 52 2.89 3.61 -0.76
C THR A 52 2.86 2.94 -2.13
N VAL A 53 2.24 1.76 -2.25
CA VAL A 53 2.13 1.05 -3.53
C VAL A 53 1.24 1.81 -4.51
N ILE A 54 0.12 2.38 -4.06
CA ILE A 54 -0.74 3.24 -4.90
C ILE A 54 0.04 4.47 -5.40
N SER A 55 0.72 5.19 -4.51
CA SER A 55 1.54 6.36 -4.89
C SER A 55 2.67 5.99 -5.85
N TYR A 56 3.27 4.82 -5.67
CA TYR A 56 4.31 4.32 -6.58
C TYR A 56 3.74 4.02 -7.98
N MET A 57 2.61 3.31 -8.06
CA MET A 57 1.92 3.07 -9.34
C MET A 57 1.50 4.37 -10.02
N GLY A 58 0.92 5.31 -9.27
CA GLY A 58 0.58 6.63 -9.79
C GLY A 58 1.79 7.43 -10.26
N SER A 59 2.95 7.26 -9.63
CA SER A 59 4.20 7.89 -10.08
C SER A 59 4.68 7.29 -11.42
N ILE A 60 4.53 5.97 -11.61
CA ILE A 60 4.80 5.32 -12.90
C ILE A 60 3.86 5.88 -13.97
N GLY A 61 2.55 5.91 -13.71
CA GLY A 61 1.56 6.47 -14.65
C GLY A 61 1.89 7.92 -15.02
N TYR A 62 2.27 8.75 -14.04
CA TYR A 62 2.66 10.14 -14.27
C TYR A 62 3.93 10.28 -15.11
N ILE A 63 5.00 9.54 -14.78
CA ILE A 63 6.28 9.59 -15.51
C ILE A 63 6.14 9.07 -16.95
N MET A 64 5.28 8.07 -17.13
CA MET A 64 5.06 7.40 -18.41
C MET A 64 3.85 7.95 -19.18
N ALA A 65 3.30 9.09 -18.77
CA ALA A 65 2.25 9.75 -19.53
C ALA A 65 2.69 9.97 -20.99
N GLU A 66 1.78 9.77 -21.94
CA GLU A 66 2.02 9.90 -23.39
C GLU A 66 3.07 8.92 -23.98
N SER A 67 3.50 7.91 -23.22
CA SER A 67 4.46 6.90 -23.72
C SER A 67 3.84 5.78 -24.54
N GLY A 68 2.51 5.75 -24.69
CA GLY A 68 1.79 4.64 -25.32
C GLY A 68 1.30 3.57 -24.34
N ILE A 69 1.63 3.66 -23.05
CA ILE A 69 1.23 2.63 -22.07
C ILE A 69 -0.28 2.60 -21.80
N GLU A 70 -0.96 3.74 -21.87
CA GLU A 70 -2.40 3.81 -21.63
C GLU A 70 -3.17 3.19 -22.80
N GLU A 71 -2.70 3.42 -24.02
CA GLU A 71 -3.18 2.80 -25.25
C GLU A 71 -2.96 1.29 -25.22
N ALA A 72 -1.76 0.85 -24.80
CA ALA A 72 -1.47 -0.57 -24.63
C ALA A 72 -2.39 -1.22 -23.58
N LEU A 73 -2.61 -0.57 -22.44
CA LEU A 73 -3.54 -1.06 -21.41
C LEU A 73 -4.99 -1.05 -21.87
N SER A 74 -5.38 -0.11 -22.74
CA SER A 74 -6.73 -0.02 -23.32
C SER A 74 -7.07 -1.19 -24.25
N THR A 75 -6.07 -1.98 -24.67
CA THR A 75 -6.31 -3.25 -25.39
C THR A 75 -6.79 -4.38 -24.47
N ILE A 76 -6.58 -4.25 -23.15
CA ILE A 76 -6.88 -5.27 -22.14
C ILE A 76 -8.05 -4.84 -21.26
N TYR A 77 -8.11 -3.55 -20.93
CA TYR A 77 -9.10 -2.97 -20.03
C TYR A 77 -9.99 -1.96 -20.77
N ALA A 78 -11.24 -1.82 -20.33
CA ALA A 78 -12.13 -0.79 -20.87
C ALA A 78 -11.60 0.61 -20.56
N GLU A 79 -11.77 1.55 -21.49
CA GLU A 79 -11.19 2.89 -21.51
C GLU A 79 -11.38 3.65 -20.18
N ASN A 80 -12.60 3.73 -19.65
CA ASN A 80 -12.91 4.36 -18.36
C ASN A 80 -12.25 3.70 -17.13
N THR A 81 -11.64 2.53 -17.29
CA THR A 81 -10.94 1.84 -16.20
C THR A 81 -9.50 2.32 -16.08
N ILE A 82 -8.89 2.83 -17.16
CA ILE A 82 -7.49 3.26 -17.21
C ILE A 82 -7.25 4.43 -16.25
N ASP A 83 -8.17 5.39 -16.22
CA ASP A 83 -8.17 6.54 -15.30
C ASP A 83 -8.09 6.15 -13.81
N HIS A 84 -8.47 4.92 -13.48
CA HIS A 84 -8.37 4.39 -12.12
C HIS A 84 -7.19 3.43 -11.93
N ILE A 85 -6.70 2.83 -13.02
CA ILE A 85 -5.56 1.90 -13.01
C ILE A 85 -4.24 2.68 -12.95
N ALA A 86 -4.05 3.66 -13.84
CA ALA A 86 -2.82 4.46 -13.93
C ALA A 86 -2.43 5.15 -12.61
N PRO A 87 -3.35 5.81 -11.87
CA PRO A 87 -3.03 6.38 -10.55
C PRO A 87 -3.01 5.34 -9.41
N GLY A 88 -3.29 4.07 -9.69
CA GLY A 88 -3.30 3.00 -8.68
C GLY A 88 -4.58 2.89 -7.84
N HIS A 89 -5.61 3.72 -8.10
CA HIS A 89 -6.85 3.75 -7.31
C HIS A 89 -7.67 2.46 -7.41
N ALA A 90 -7.63 1.78 -8.55
CA ALA A 90 -8.16 0.43 -8.73
C ALA A 90 -7.11 -0.63 -8.35
N TYR A 91 -6.65 -0.63 -7.09
CA TYR A 91 -5.45 -1.35 -6.62
C TYR A 91 -5.21 -2.72 -7.25
N ALA A 92 -6.16 -3.66 -7.17
CA ALA A 92 -5.96 -5.01 -7.70
C ALA A 92 -5.76 -5.03 -9.22
N ARG A 93 -6.49 -4.18 -9.95
CA ARG A 93 -6.33 -4.02 -11.40
C ARG A 93 -5.03 -3.29 -11.73
N ALA A 94 -4.65 -2.28 -10.95
CA ALA A 94 -3.41 -1.53 -11.11
C ALA A 94 -2.18 -2.43 -10.94
N VAL A 95 -2.12 -3.23 -9.86
CA VAL A 95 -1.03 -4.18 -9.62
C VAL A 95 -0.90 -5.16 -10.79
N ARG A 96 -2.03 -5.69 -11.29
CA ARG A 96 -2.02 -6.59 -12.45
C ARG A 96 -1.54 -5.88 -13.71
N ALA A 97 -2.07 -4.70 -14.01
CA ALA A 97 -1.72 -3.91 -15.19
C ALA A 97 -0.22 -3.56 -15.22
N HIS A 98 0.32 -3.00 -14.14
CA HIS A 98 1.75 -2.66 -14.04
C HIS A 98 2.65 -3.90 -14.11
N THR A 99 2.22 -5.03 -13.56
CA THR A 99 2.97 -6.30 -13.69
C THR A 99 3.00 -6.79 -15.13
N LEU A 100 1.86 -6.72 -15.85
CA LEU A 100 1.80 -7.08 -17.27
C LEU A 100 2.67 -6.16 -18.12
N LEU A 101 2.61 -4.84 -17.88
CA LEU A 101 3.48 -3.88 -18.56
C LEU A 101 4.95 -4.23 -18.35
N GLN A 102 5.38 -4.48 -17.11
CA GLN A 102 6.75 -4.87 -16.80
C GLN A 102 7.18 -6.16 -17.53
N LEU A 103 6.32 -7.17 -17.56
CA LEU A 103 6.62 -8.44 -18.24
C LEU A 103 6.76 -8.26 -19.76
N ILE A 104 5.95 -7.38 -20.35
CA ILE A 104 5.99 -7.13 -21.78
C ILE A 104 7.23 -6.29 -22.12
N THR A 105 7.57 -5.27 -21.33
CA THR A 105 8.70 -4.36 -21.61
C THR A 105 10.07 -4.95 -21.33
N ILE A 106 10.20 -5.91 -20.40
CA ILE A 106 11.48 -6.60 -20.14
C ILE A 106 11.94 -7.45 -21.35
N ASN A 107 11.02 -7.86 -22.21
CA ASN A 107 11.30 -8.76 -23.33
C ASN A 107 11.50 -8.05 -24.68
N PHE A 108 11.60 -6.72 -24.68
CA PHE A 108 12.02 -5.90 -25.82
C PHE A 108 13.43 -5.34 -25.59
#